data_AF-A0A7T5R260-F1
#
_entry.id   AF-A0A7T5R260-F1
#
_cell.length_a   1.000
_cell.length_b   1.000
_cell.length_c   1.000
_cell.angle_alpha   90.00
_cell.angle_beta   90.00
_cell.angle_gamma   90.00
#
_symmetry.space_group_name_H-M   'P 1'
#
loop_
_entity.id
_entity.type
_entity.pdbx_description
1 polymer ?
#
loop_
_entity_poly.entity_id
_entity_poly.type
_entity_poly.pdbx_seq_one_letter_code
_entity_poly.pdbx_strand_id
1 'polypeptide(L)'
;MSHNEQGAARSLFWVRLRENARSIVEREKADLQKKTVDPEYCLLPSDKDIMEGQQYMIGQMARDIERLKTDGCRSRALALYTVLTSRPSLLFK
;
A
#
# COMPACT_ATOMS: atom_id res chain seq x y z
N MET A 1 20.49 12.26 -30.32
CA MET A 1 19.83 11.98 -29.04
C MET A 1 20.90 11.57 -28.05
N SER A 2 21.13 12.39 -27.03
CA SER A 2 22.29 12.25 -26.13
C SER A 2 21.99 11.21 -25.05
N HIS A 3 23.01 10.43 -24.68
CA HIS A 3 22.96 9.36 -23.66
C HIS A 3 22.41 9.80 -22.29
N ASN A 4 22.24 11.10 -22.03
CA ASN A 4 21.70 11.64 -20.77
C ASN A 4 20.16 11.63 -20.69
N GLU A 5 19.44 11.65 -21.81
CA GLU A 5 17.97 11.70 -21.79
C GLU A 5 17.36 10.37 -21.31
N GLN A 6 18.04 9.25 -21.57
CA GLN A 6 17.60 7.91 -21.16
C GLN A 6 17.79 7.67 -19.64
N GLY A 7 18.80 8.27 -19.02
CA GLY A 7 19.05 8.17 -17.57
C GLY A 7 17.99 8.93 -16.75
N ALA A 8 17.62 10.12 -17.20
CA ALA A 8 16.58 10.94 -16.59
C ALA A 8 15.17 10.31 -16.77
N ALA A 9 14.87 9.79 -17.97
CA ALA A 9 13.60 9.12 -18.24
C ALA A 9 13.42 7.83 -17.40
N ARG A 10 14.49 7.04 -17.21
CA ARG A 10 14.49 5.87 -16.33
C ARG A 10 14.23 6.24 -14.87
N SER A 11 14.76 7.38 -14.40
CA SER A 11 14.50 7.88 -13.05
C SER A 11 13.01 8.22 -12.85
N LEU A 12 12.40 8.94 -13.81
CA LEU A 12 10.98 9.33 -13.77
C LEU A 12 10.02 8.13 -13.81
N PHE A 13 10.35 7.08 -14.55
CA PHE A 13 9.56 5.84 -14.58
C PHE A 13 9.41 5.23 -13.19
N TRP A 14 10.52 5.07 -12.45
CA TRP A 14 10.50 4.48 -11.11
C TRP A 14 9.84 5.39 -10.07
N VAL A 15 9.91 6.71 -10.25
CA VAL A 15 9.17 7.68 -9.42
C VAL A 15 7.67 7.49 -9.61
N ARG A 16 7.18 7.52 -10.85
CA ARG A 16 5.74 7.33 -11.15
C ARG A 16 5.22 5.97 -10.69
N LEU A 17 6.02 4.92 -10.84
CA LEU A 17 5.64 3.58 -10.39
C LEU A 17 5.42 3.53 -8.86
N ARG A 18 6.29 4.19 -8.09
CA ARG A 18 6.16 4.30 -6.63
C ARG A 18 4.95 5.14 -6.23
N GLU A 19 4.72 6.28 -6.90
CA GLU A 19 3.56 7.13 -6.65
C GLU A 19 2.24 6.40 -6.92
N ASN A 20 2.18 5.63 -8.02
CA ASN A 20 1.03 4.80 -8.33
C ASN A 20 0.80 3.70 -7.28
N ALA A 21 1.84 2.98 -6.88
CA ALA A 21 1.75 1.97 -5.83
C ALA A 21 1.28 2.58 -4.50
N ARG A 22 1.85 3.73 -4.12
CA ARG A 22 1.43 4.48 -2.92
C ARG A 22 -0.04 4.85 -2.97
N SER A 23 -0.51 5.40 -4.09
CA SER A 23 -1.91 5.81 -4.26
C SER A 23 -2.89 4.65 -4.09
N ILE A 24 -2.53 3.46 -4.56
CA ILE A 24 -3.38 2.27 -4.37
C ILE A 24 -3.40 1.87 -2.89
N VAL A 25 -2.24 1.80 -2.22
CA VAL A 25 -2.18 1.44 -0.78
C VAL A 25 -2.92 2.48 0.08
N GLU A 26 -2.81 3.77 -0.24
CA GLU A 26 -3.55 4.85 0.43
C GLU A 26 -5.07 4.68 0.30
N ARG A 27 -5.55 4.29 -0.89
CA ARG A 27 -6.97 4.04 -1.15
C ARG A 27 -7.49 2.85 -0.35
N GLU A 28 -6.78 1.72 -0.41
CA GLU A 28 -7.15 0.51 0.33
C GLU A 28 -7.15 0.74 1.84
N LYS A 29 -6.15 1.47 2.36
CA LYS A 29 -6.10 1.88 3.77
C LYS A 29 -7.33 2.70 4.15
N ALA A 30 -7.70 3.69 3.32
CA ALA A 30 -8.86 4.53 3.60
C ALA A 30 -10.18 3.75 3.56
N ASP A 31 -10.32 2.78 2.65
CA ASP A 31 -11.52 1.96 2.55
C ASP A 31 -11.62 0.94 3.69
N LEU A 32 -10.50 0.40 4.18
CA LEU A 32 -10.47 -0.42 5.39
C LEU A 32 -10.84 0.41 6.63
N GLN A 33 -10.26 1.61 6.79
CA GLN A 33 -10.57 2.52 7.90
C GLN A 33 -12.06 2.88 8.02
N LYS A 34 -12.78 3.00 6.90
CA LYS A 34 -14.23 3.25 6.91
C LYS A 34 -15.05 2.08 7.47
N LYS A 35 -14.51 0.87 7.40
CA LYS A 35 -15.17 -0.38 7.82
C LYS A 35 -14.75 -0.83 9.21
N THR A 36 -13.59 -0.36 9.69
CA THR A 36 -13.05 -0.69 11.00
C THR A 36 -13.60 0.26 12.07
N VAL A 37 -14.11 -0.31 13.15
CA VAL A 37 -14.50 0.42 14.37
C VAL A 37 -13.50 0.11 15.49
N ASP A 38 -13.55 0.86 16.59
CA ASP A 38 -12.72 0.54 17.76
C ASP A 38 -13.18 -0.81 18.36
N PRO A 39 -12.28 -1.78 18.60
CA PRO A 39 -12.59 -3.03 19.27
C PRO A 39 -13.32 -2.85 20.60
N GLU A 40 -13.12 -1.73 21.31
CA GLU A 40 -13.81 -1.47 22.57
C GLU A 40 -15.35 -1.37 22.41
N TYR A 41 -15.82 -0.95 21.22
CA TYR A 41 -17.24 -0.83 20.90
C TYR A 41 -17.86 -2.12 20.35
N CYS A 42 -17.07 -3.17 20.12
CA CYS A 42 -17.58 -4.46 19.67
C CYS A 42 -18.26 -5.21 20.83
N LEU A 43 -19.47 -5.72 20.58
CA LEU A 43 -20.25 -6.44 21.60
C LEU A 43 -19.84 -7.91 21.71
N LEU A 44 -19.47 -8.54 20.58
CA LEU A 44 -19.09 -9.95 20.53
C LEU A 44 -17.56 -10.08 20.55
N PRO A 45 -17.01 -11.07 21.28
CA PRO A 45 -15.57 -11.36 21.27
C PRO A 45 -15.03 -11.63 19.86
N SER A 46 -15.78 -12.35 19.02
CA SER A 46 -15.38 -12.61 17.63
C SER A 46 -15.19 -11.33 16.82
N ASP A 47 -16.04 -10.32 17.05
CA ASP A 47 -15.96 -9.06 16.32
C ASP A 47 -14.78 -8.22 16.80
N LYS A 48 -14.43 -8.31 18.09
CA LYS A 48 -13.21 -7.70 18.65
C LYS A 48 -11.97 -8.23 17.95
N ASP A 49 -11.83 -9.55 17.88
CA ASP A 49 -10.67 -10.20 17.23
C ASP A 49 -10.55 -9.77 15.76
N ILE A 50 -11.68 -9.68 15.04
CA ILE A 50 -11.70 -9.21 13.65
C ILE A 50 -11.27 -7.74 13.56
N MET A 51 -11.80 -6.86 14.42
CA MET A 51 -11.44 -5.44 14.41
C MET A 51 -9.97 -5.21 14.80
N GLU A 52 -9.43 -5.94 15.77
CA GLU A 52 -8.00 -5.90 16.12
C GLU A 52 -7.11 -6.31 14.94
N GLY A 53 -7.49 -7.38 14.24
CA GLY A 53 -6.82 -7.79 13.00
C GLY A 53 -6.85 -6.71 11.92
N GLN A 54 -7.99 -6.04 11.74
CA GLN A 54 -8.12 -4.94 10.78
C GLN A 54 -7.30 -3.71 11.19
N GLN A 55 -7.30 -3.32 12.47
CA GLN A 55 -6.47 -2.23 12.98
C GLN A 55 -4.97 -2.51 12.78
N TYR A 56 -4.54 -3.76 13.02
CA TYR A 56 -3.19 -4.19 12.73
C TYR A 56 -2.83 -4.05 11.23
N MET A 57 -3.73 -4.45 10.33
CA MET A 57 -3.54 -4.30 8.89
C MET A 57 -3.43 -2.82 8.47
N ILE A 58 -4.28 -1.93 9.01
CA ILE A 58 -4.20 -0.48 8.78
C ILE A 58 -2.80 0.05 9.18
N GLY A 59 -2.27 -0.43 10.32
CA GLY A 59 -0.93 -0.09 10.79
C GLY A 59 0.19 -0.58 9.86
N GLN A 60 0.08 -1.78 9.29
CA GLN A 60 1.01 -2.28 8.28
C GLN A 60 0.99 -1.44 7.01
N MET A 61 -0.20 -1.10 6.51
CA MET A 61 -0.35 -0.25 5.31
C MET A 61 0.26 1.14 5.49
N ALA A 62 0.14 1.73 6.68
CA ALA A 62 0.80 2.99 7.00
C ALA A 62 2.34 2.87 6.91
N ARG A 63 2.92 1.78 7.41
CA ARG A 63 4.37 1.52 7.31
C ARG A 63 4.81 1.33 5.86
N ASP A 64 4.04 0.62 5.06
CA ASP A 64 4.38 0.38 3.65
C ASP A 64 4.31 1.66 2.81
N ILE A 65 3.35 2.56 3.09
CA ILE A 65 3.31 3.91 2.51
C ILE A 65 4.59 4.69 2.83
N GLU A 66 5.05 4.69 4.08
CA GLU A 66 6.29 5.37 4.48
C GLU A 66 7.55 4.76 3.84
N ARG A 67 7.59 3.43 3.71
CA ARG A 67 8.67 2.74 2.98
C ARG A 67 8.68 3.13 1.51
N LEU A 68 7.53 3.24 0.86
CA LEU A 68 7.46 3.67 -0.55
C LEU A 68 7.94 5.11 -0.77
N LYS A 69 7.84 5.98 0.24
CA LYS A 69 8.39 7.36 0.20
C LYS A 69 9.92 7.36 0.26
N THR A 70 10.50 6.50 1.10
CA THR A 70 11.90 6.56 1.53
C THR A 70 12.83 5.59 0.79
N ASP A 71 12.35 4.41 0.39
CA ASP A 71 13.18 3.41 -0.27
C ASP A 71 13.41 3.71 -1.77
N GLY A 72 14.68 3.70 -2.17
CA GLY A 72 15.13 3.66 -3.57
C GLY A 72 15.03 2.27 -4.22
N CYS A 73 14.35 1.31 -3.58
CA CYS A 73 14.28 -0.08 -4.03
C CYS A 73 13.33 -0.26 -5.23
N ARG A 74 13.86 -0.10 -6.45
CA ARG A 74 13.17 -0.28 -7.74
C ARG A 74 12.44 -1.63 -7.87
N SER A 75 13.02 -2.70 -7.33
CA SER A 75 12.46 -4.06 -7.33
C SER A 75 11.22 -4.22 -6.44
N ARG A 76 11.11 -3.50 -5.31
CA ARG A 76 9.90 -3.48 -4.47
C ARG A 76 8.76 -2.72 -5.13
N ALA A 77 9.06 -1.58 -5.77
CA ALA A 77 8.04 -0.80 -6.48
C ALA A 77 7.39 -1.60 -7.62
N LEU A 78 8.20 -2.38 -8.35
CA LEU A 78 7.70 -3.28 -9.39
C LEU A 78 6.87 -4.42 -8.79
N ALA A 79 7.37 -5.09 -7.74
CA ALA A 79 6.62 -6.16 -7.07
C ALA A 79 5.28 -5.66 -6.51
N LEU A 80 5.25 -4.49 -5.86
CA LEU A 80 4.02 -3.89 -5.36
C LEU A 80 3.06 -3.56 -6.51
N TYR A 81 3.52 -2.91 -7.58
CA TYR A 81 2.67 -2.59 -8.72
C TYR A 81 2.10 -3.86 -9.37
N THR A 82 2.92 -4.90 -9.55
CA THR A 82 2.48 -6.18 -10.11
C THR A 82 1.45 -6.87 -9.21
N VAL A 83 1.63 -6.89 -7.89
CA VAL A 83 0.65 -7.46 -6.95
C VAL A 83 -0.65 -6.65 -6.95
N LEU A 84 -0.56 -5.32 -6.92
CA LEU A 84 -1.71 -4.42 -6.86
C LEU A 84 -2.53 -4.38 -8.17
N THR A 85 -1.89 -4.54 -9.32
CA THR A 85 -2.59 -4.56 -10.63
C THR A 85 -3.11 -5.94 -11.02
N SER A 86 -2.45 -7.02 -10.61
CA SER A 86 -2.88 -8.37 -10.97
C SER A 86 -4.04 -8.87 -10.10
N ARG A 87 -4.11 -8.46 -8.82
CA ARG A 87 -5.21 -8.81 -7.91
C ARG A 87 -5.40 -7.73 -6.84
N PRO A 88 -6.18 -6.66 -7.11
CA PRO A 88 -6.46 -5.63 -6.10
C PRO A 88 -7.13 -6.19 -4.84
N SER A 89 -7.81 -7.34 -4.95
CA SER A 89 -8.53 -8.00 -3.85
C SER A 89 -7.71 -9.02 -3.04
N LEU A 90 -6.42 -9.24 -3.33
CA LEU A 90 -5.60 -10.25 -2.62
C LEU A 90 -5.03 -9.79 -1.28
N LEU A 91 -4.99 -8.49 -1.00
CA LEU A 91 -4.57 -8.01 0.31
C LEU A 91 -5.63 -8.30 1.40
N PHE A 92 -6.82 -8.79 1.03
CA PHE A 92 -8.00 -8.81 1.89
C PHE A 92 -8.89 -10.05 1.74
N LYS A 93 -8.31 -11.21 1.39
CA LYS A 93 -8.96 -12.51 1.61
C LYS A 93 -8.22 -13.29 2.67
#